data_AF-T0YN04-F1
#
_entry.id   AF-T0YN04-F1
#
_cell.length_a   1.000
_cell.length_b   1.000
_cell.length_c   1.000
_cell.angle_alpha   90.00
_cell.angle_beta   90.00
_cell.angle_gamma   90.00
#
_symmetry.space_group_name_H-M   'P 1'
#
loop_
_entity.id
_entity.type
_entity.pdbx_description
1 polymer ?
#
loop_
_entity_poly.entity_id
_entity_poly.type
_entity_poly.pdbx_seq_one_letter_code
_entity_poly.pdbx_strand_id
1 'polypeptide(L)'
;MDWYTEQQRNRSYFMSKHVLGPGAAQPEDPALAMHSDSYYHYDRPEVLARIPLGARRVLELGCAAGRLAAALKARQQCTVIGIEKEPQPAREAANLLDEVIVADVQEALGSFQGSFDAVVAADVLEHLEDPWGVVRRC
;
A
#
# COMPACT_ATOMS: atom_id res chain seq x y z
N MET A 1 17.30 -20.80 -9.46
CA MET A 1 17.79 -19.99 -8.33
C MET A 1 16.63 -19.13 -7.92
N ASP A 2 16.14 -19.33 -6.69
CA ASP A 2 14.83 -18.85 -6.25
C ASP A 2 14.91 -17.38 -5.80
N TRP A 3 13.91 -16.59 -6.16
CA TRP A 3 13.84 -15.13 -5.99
C TRP A 3 14.05 -14.68 -4.53
N TYR A 4 13.71 -15.55 -3.57
CA TYR A 4 13.88 -15.34 -2.14
C TYR A 4 15.36 -15.21 -1.71
N THR A 5 16.29 -15.85 -2.42
CA THR A 5 17.73 -15.82 -2.13
C THR A 5 18.44 -14.63 -2.80
N GLU A 6 17.78 -13.94 -3.73
CA GLU A 6 18.28 -12.73 -4.39
C GLU A 6 18.06 -11.48 -3.52
N GLN A 7 16.92 -11.42 -2.81
CA GLN A 7 16.54 -10.33 -1.90
C GLN A 7 17.47 -10.22 -0.68
N GLN A 8 17.91 -11.35 -0.10
CA GLN A 8 18.79 -11.33 1.08
C GLN A 8 20.25 -10.97 0.77
N ARG A 9 20.69 -11.08 -0.49
CA ARG A 9 22.08 -10.82 -0.90
C ARG A 9 22.37 -9.34 -1.16
N ASN A 10 21.34 -8.52 -1.34
CA ASN A 10 21.45 -7.10 -1.71
C ASN A 10 21.41 -6.10 -0.54
N ARG A 11 21.76 -6.53 0.69
CA ARG A 11 22.03 -5.60 1.83
C ARG A 11 23.18 -4.61 1.57
N SER A 12 23.90 -4.76 0.46
CA SER A 12 25.00 -3.89 0.04
C SER A 12 24.57 -2.78 -0.94
N TYR A 13 23.39 -2.87 -1.56
CA TYR A 13 22.97 -1.90 -2.60
C TYR A 13 22.29 -0.63 -2.03
N PHE A 14 22.12 -0.56 -0.70
CA PHE A 14 21.50 0.58 0.00
C PHE A 14 22.52 1.48 0.72
N MET A 15 23.80 1.41 0.34
CA MET A 15 24.82 2.35 0.80
C MET A 15 25.54 2.96 -0.39
N SER A 16 25.53 4.29 -0.43
CA SER A 16 26.22 5.16 -1.39
C SER A 16 25.45 5.51 -2.66
N LYS A 17 24.67 6.59 -2.57
CA LYS A 17 24.96 7.86 -3.25
C LYS A 17 23.97 8.93 -2.80
N HIS A 18 24.46 9.90 -2.02
CA HIS A 18 24.30 11.35 -2.21
C HIS A 18 24.82 12.05 -0.95
N VAL A 19 26.08 12.49 -1.03
CA VAL A 19 26.53 13.64 -0.26
C VAL A 19 25.87 14.85 -0.90
N LEU A 20 24.87 15.43 -0.22
CA LEU A 20 24.40 16.79 -0.47
C LEU A 20 24.57 17.54 0.85
N GLY A 21 25.27 18.67 0.79
CA GLY A 21 25.49 19.57 1.93
C GLY A 21 24.18 20.18 2.45
N PRO A 22 24.23 21.04 3.49
CA PRO A 22 23.05 21.60 4.11
C PRO A 22 22.39 22.62 3.16
N GLY A 23 21.54 22.12 2.25
CA GLY A 23 20.59 22.91 1.50
C GLY A 23 19.39 23.18 2.42
N ALA A 24 19.15 24.46 2.70
CA ALA A 24 18.10 24.92 3.60
C ALA A 24 16.75 24.25 3.31
N ALA A 25 16.18 23.61 4.33
CA ALA A 25 14.80 23.17 4.32
C ALA A 25 13.91 24.39 4.04
N GLN A 26 13.15 24.33 2.95
CA GLN A 26 12.00 25.20 2.76
C GLN A 26 11.00 24.85 3.88
N PRO A 27 10.38 25.81 4.56
CA PRO A 27 9.47 25.49 5.64
C PRO A 27 8.25 24.77 5.08
N GLU A 28 8.09 23.49 5.42
CA GLU A 28 6.84 22.76 5.19
C GLU A 28 5.65 23.52 5.81
N ASP A 29 4.59 23.71 5.01
CA ASP A 29 3.36 24.37 5.45
C ASP A 29 2.69 23.54 6.57
N PRO A 30 2.56 24.08 7.79
CA PRO A 30 2.01 23.34 8.93
C PRO A 30 0.53 22.94 8.76
N ALA A 31 -0.20 23.52 7.81
CA ALA A 31 -1.58 23.13 7.51
C ALA A 31 -1.68 21.78 6.77
N LEU A 32 -0.65 21.38 6.01
CA LEU A 32 -0.57 20.08 5.34
C LEU A 32 -0.20 18.95 6.30
N ALA A 33 0.58 19.25 7.34
CA ALA A 33 1.02 18.28 8.35
C ALA A 33 -0.09 17.86 9.34
N MET A 34 -1.09 18.72 9.60
CA MET A 34 -2.17 18.42 10.54
C MET A 34 -3.29 17.51 9.99
N HIS A 35 -3.30 17.23 8.68
CA HIS A 35 -4.30 16.36 8.05
C HIS A 35 -3.76 14.98 7.64
N SER A 36 -2.44 14.73 7.67
CA SER A 36 -1.85 13.48 7.20
C SER A 36 -2.13 12.30 8.14
N ASP A 37 -1.98 12.48 9.46
CA ASP A 37 -2.15 11.37 10.42
C ASP A 37 -3.60 10.85 10.48
N SER A 38 -4.61 11.71 10.38
CA SER A 38 -6.00 11.24 10.36
C SER A 38 -6.35 10.57 9.03
N TYR A 39 -5.68 10.94 7.94
CA TYR A 39 -6.03 10.47 6.60
C TYR A 39 -5.74 8.97 6.43
N TYR A 40 -4.65 8.47 7.01
CA TYR A 40 -4.24 7.07 6.81
C TYR A 40 -4.98 6.06 7.71
N HIS A 41 -5.88 6.50 8.59
CA HIS A 41 -6.45 5.67 9.66
C HIS A 41 -7.96 5.42 9.54
N TYR A 42 -8.54 5.53 8.35
CA TYR A 42 -9.95 5.23 8.15
C TYR A 42 -10.25 3.74 7.94
N ASP A 43 -11.28 3.24 8.61
CA ASP A 43 -11.75 1.85 8.57
C ASP A 43 -12.72 1.54 7.41
N ARG A 44 -13.33 2.57 6.80
CA ARG A 44 -14.18 2.49 5.59
C ARG A 44 -15.25 1.39 5.67
N PRO A 45 -16.15 1.41 6.67
CA PRO A 45 -17.14 0.35 6.89
C PRO A 45 -18.06 0.13 5.68
N GLU A 46 -18.34 1.19 4.90
CA GLU A 46 -19.10 1.14 3.66
C GLU A 46 -18.39 0.35 2.55
N VAL A 47 -17.06 0.43 2.48
CA VAL A 47 -16.24 -0.37 1.55
C VAL A 47 -16.13 -1.80 2.06
N LEU A 48 -15.87 -1.99 3.35
CA LEU A 48 -15.80 -3.30 3.99
C LEU A 48 -17.07 -4.12 3.72
N ALA A 49 -18.24 -3.50 3.82
CA ALA A 49 -19.53 -4.15 3.56
C ALA A 49 -19.68 -4.68 2.13
N ARG A 50 -18.93 -4.14 1.16
CA ARG A 50 -18.95 -4.54 -0.25
C ARG A 50 -18.00 -5.70 -0.56
N ILE A 51 -17.02 -5.96 0.29
CA ILE A 51 -16.07 -7.06 0.10
C ILE A 51 -16.79 -8.39 0.36
N PRO A 52 -16.78 -9.35 -0.60
CA PRO A 52 -17.48 -10.63 -0.44
C PRO A 52 -17.04 -11.40 0.80
N LEU A 53 -18.00 -11.99 1.53
CA LEU A 53 -17.73 -12.79 2.73
C LEU A 53 -16.84 -14.02 2.46
N GLY A 54 -16.85 -14.52 1.22
CA GLY A 54 -16.03 -15.65 0.78
C GLY A 54 -14.67 -15.27 0.21
N ALA A 55 -14.32 -13.97 0.13
CA ALA A 55 -13.02 -13.55 -0.40
C ALA A 55 -11.89 -13.99 0.54
N ARG A 56 -10.94 -14.76 0.02
CA ARG A 56 -9.82 -15.33 0.78
C ARG A 56 -8.49 -14.68 0.43
N ARG A 57 -8.35 -14.12 -0.77
CA ARG A 57 -7.15 -13.37 -1.20
C ARG A 57 -7.57 -12.00 -1.73
N VAL A 58 -7.19 -10.95 -1.02
CA VAL A 58 -7.61 -9.57 -1.31
C VAL A 58 -6.39 -8.70 -1.57
N LEU A 59 -6.46 -7.87 -2.62
CA LEU A 59 -5.50 -6.81 -2.90
C LEU A 59 -6.12 -5.47 -2.52
N GLU A 60 -5.41 -4.67 -1.73
CA GLU A 60 -5.78 -3.29 -1.41
C GLU A 60 -4.80 -2.32 -2.08
N LEU A 61 -5.29 -1.55 -3.04
CA LEU A 61 -4.55 -0.46 -3.67
C LEU A 61 -4.64 0.74 -2.72
N GLY A 62 -3.51 1.36 -2.38
CA GLY A 62 -3.47 2.46 -1.41
C GLY A 62 -3.91 2.04 -0.01
N CYS A 63 -3.21 1.07 0.61
CA CYS A 63 -3.65 0.47 1.87
C CYS A 63 -3.42 1.36 3.12
N ALA A 64 -2.78 2.53 2.97
CA ALA A 64 -2.58 3.49 4.06
C ALA A 64 -1.96 2.82 5.31
N ALA A 65 -2.48 3.09 6.52
CA ALA A 65 -2.05 2.43 7.75
C ALA A 65 -2.79 1.10 8.03
N GLY A 66 -3.45 0.52 7.02
CA GLY A 66 -3.99 -0.84 7.03
C GLY A 66 -5.28 -1.05 7.84
N ARG A 67 -6.07 0.00 8.10
CA ARG A 67 -7.26 -0.09 8.96
C ARG A 67 -8.39 -0.91 8.34
N LEU A 68 -8.68 -0.71 7.05
CA LEU A 68 -9.69 -1.51 6.33
C LEU A 68 -9.29 -3.00 6.28
N ALA A 69 -8.03 -3.31 5.96
CA ALA A 69 -7.51 -4.67 6.02
C ALA A 69 -7.64 -5.30 7.41
N ALA A 70 -7.32 -4.57 8.48
CA ALA A 70 -7.47 -5.06 9.84
C ALA A 70 -8.93 -5.40 10.17
N ALA A 71 -9.86 -4.52 9.79
CA ALA A 71 -11.30 -4.77 9.96
C ALA A 71 -11.78 -5.97 9.12
N LEU A 72 -11.27 -6.13 7.89
CA LEU A 72 -11.58 -7.27 7.03
C LEU A 72 -11.10 -8.59 7.65
N LYS A 73 -9.85 -8.64 8.13
CA LYS A 73 -9.28 -9.83 8.78
C LYS A 73 -9.98 -10.18 10.10
N ALA A 74 -10.51 -9.18 10.81
CA ALA A 74 -11.36 -9.43 11.98
C ALA A 74 -12.73 -10.02 11.61
N ARG A 75 -13.26 -9.68 10.42
CA ARG A 75 -14.55 -10.15 9.93
C ARG A 75 -14.48 -11.55 9.30
N GLN A 76 -13.39 -11.87 8.59
CA GLN A 76 -13.26 -13.15 7.87
C GLN A 76 -11.81 -13.62 7.75
N GLN A 77 -11.63 -14.92 7.54
CA GLN A 77 -10.32 -15.51 7.28
C GLN A 77 -9.88 -15.22 5.84
N CYS A 78 -8.94 -14.29 5.68
CA CYS A 78 -8.36 -13.93 4.39
C CYS A 78 -6.89 -13.52 4.51
N THR A 79 -6.19 -13.56 3.38
CA THR A 79 -4.89 -12.95 3.15
C THR A 79 -5.11 -11.61 2.47
N VAL A 80 -4.51 -10.54 3.03
CA VAL A 80 -4.57 -9.20 2.48
C VAL A 80 -3.18 -8.74 2.11
N ILE A 81 -3.00 -8.37 0.84
CA ILE A 81 -1.80 -7.77 0.29
C ILE A 81 -2.11 -6.30 -0.01
N GLY A 82 -1.26 -5.39 0.46
CA GLY A 82 -1.46 -3.95 0.29
C GLY A 82 -0.36 -3.31 -0.54
N ILE A 83 -0.71 -2.29 -1.33
CA ILE A 83 0.25 -1.38 -1.98
C ILE A 83 0.10 0.00 -1.34
N GLU A 84 1.17 0.58 -0.85
CA GLU A 84 1.19 1.94 -0.31
C GLU A 84 2.47 2.64 -0.74
N LYS A 85 2.36 3.83 -1.33
CA LYS A 85 3.53 4.56 -1.83
C LYS A 85 4.31 5.24 -0.71
N GLU A 86 3.62 5.64 0.36
CA GLU A 86 4.20 6.40 1.46
C GLU A 86 4.85 5.47 2.51
N PRO A 87 6.18 5.57 2.74
CA PRO A 87 6.88 4.59 3.58
C PRO A 87 6.48 4.58 5.07
N GLN A 88 5.92 5.66 5.60
CA GLN A 88 5.49 5.73 7.00
C GLN A 88 4.19 4.93 7.24
N PRO A 89 3.05 5.25 6.60
CA PRO A 89 1.83 4.45 6.79
C PRO A 89 2.01 2.99 6.37
N ALA A 90 2.81 2.72 5.33
CA ALA A 90 3.14 1.34 4.93
C ALA A 90 3.80 0.51 6.05
N ARG A 91 4.67 1.13 6.86
CA ARG A 91 5.30 0.47 8.02
C ARG A 91 4.29 0.13 9.10
N GLU A 92 3.26 0.95 9.28
CA GLU A 92 2.19 0.67 10.23
C GLU A 92 1.30 -0.47 9.71
N ALA A 93 0.92 -0.42 8.44
CA ALA A 93 0.14 -1.45 7.75
C ALA A 93 0.84 -2.82 7.79
N ALA A 94 2.18 -2.87 7.71
CA ALA A 94 2.94 -4.12 7.76
C ALA A 94 2.76 -4.92 9.07
N ASN A 95 2.24 -4.29 10.14
CA ASN A 95 1.89 -5.00 11.38
C ASN A 95 0.50 -5.66 11.34
N LEU A 96 -0.31 -5.35 10.31
CA LEU A 96 -1.72 -5.73 10.20
C LEU A 96 -1.98 -6.63 8.98
N LEU A 97 -1.34 -6.30 7.84
CA LEU A 97 -1.47 -7.01 6.58
C LEU A 97 -0.51 -8.20 6.50
N ASP A 98 -0.80 -9.13 5.59
CA ASP A 98 0.06 -10.29 5.35
C ASP A 98 1.27 -9.92 4.50
N GLU A 99 1.13 -8.93 3.62
CA GLU A 99 2.22 -8.34 2.83
C GLU A 99 1.91 -6.87 2.52
N VAL A 100 2.94 -6.02 2.52
CA VAL A 100 2.85 -4.62 2.10
C VAL A 100 3.97 -4.32 1.11
N ILE A 101 3.61 -3.80 -0.06
CA ILE A 101 4.54 -3.35 -1.10
C ILE A 101 4.62 -1.83 -1.03
N VAL A 102 5.82 -1.30 -0.77
CA VAL A 102 6.07 0.14 -0.76
C VAL A 102 6.38 0.61 -2.17
N ALA A 103 5.37 1.05 -2.91
CA ALA A 103 5.48 1.44 -4.32
C ALA A 103 4.26 2.23 -4.80
N ASP A 104 4.39 2.88 -5.96
CA ASP A 104 3.23 3.37 -6.70
C ASP A 104 2.39 2.20 -7.24
N VAL A 105 1.06 2.34 -7.19
CA VAL A 105 0.12 1.30 -7.65
C VAL A 105 0.33 0.96 -9.13
N GLN A 106 0.61 1.96 -9.97
CA GLN A 106 0.78 1.77 -11.41
C GLN A 106 2.06 0.99 -11.74
N GLU A 107 3.07 1.05 -10.87
CA GLU A 107 4.33 0.32 -10.96
C GLU A 107 4.20 -1.12 -10.41
N ALA A 108 3.54 -1.28 -9.27
CA ALA A 108 3.50 -2.55 -8.54
C ALA A 108 2.54 -3.58 -9.17
N LEU A 109 1.43 -3.16 -9.78
CA LEU A 109 0.37 -4.06 -10.27
C LEU A 109 0.88 -5.16 -11.21
N GLY A 110 1.84 -4.84 -12.09
CA GLY A 110 2.40 -5.81 -13.05
C GLY A 110 3.25 -6.92 -12.42
N SER A 111 3.56 -6.81 -11.12
CA SER A 111 4.42 -7.75 -10.40
C SER A 111 3.65 -8.94 -9.84
N PHE A 112 2.35 -8.79 -9.60
CA PHE A 112 1.56 -9.83 -8.97
C PHE A 112 1.36 -11.03 -9.88
N GLN A 113 1.52 -12.20 -9.29
CA GLN A 113 1.18 -13.47 -9.92
C GLN A 113 -0.12 -14.02 -9.32
N GLY A 114 -0.92 -14.67 -10.17
CA GLY A 114 -2.22 -15.25 -9.79
C GLY A 114 -3.36 -14.24 -9.64
N SER A 115 -4.53 -14.72 -9.24
CA SER A 115 -5.76 -13.92 -9.13
C SER A 115 -6.10 -13.53 -7.69
N PHE A 116 -6.82 -12.42 -7.54
CA PHE A 116 -7.42 -12.01 -6.27
C PHE A 116 -8.93 -12.26 -6.32
N ASP A 117 -9.53 -12.59 -5.18
CA ASP A 117 -10.99 -12.72 -5.05
C ASP A 117 -11.66 -11.35 -4.99
N ALA A 118 -10.93 -10.33 -4.52
CA ALA A 118 -11.34 -8.93 -4.55
C ALA A 118 -10.11 -8.02 -4.68
N VAL A 119 -10.26 -6.95 -5.46
CA VAL A 119 -9.34 -5.82 -5.50
C VAL A 119 -10.08 -4.60 -4.97
N VAL A 120 -9.51 -3.92 -3.98
CA VAL A 120 -10.10 -2.75 -3.31
C VAL A 120 -9.30 -1.51 -3.68
N ALA A 121 -10.01 -0.49 -4.15
CA ALA A 121 -9.46 0.83 -4.42
C ALA A 121 -10.38 1.86 -3.75
N ALA A 122 -10.13 2.15 -2.47
CA ALA A 122 -10.93 3.07 -1.66
C ALA A 122 -10.24 4.45 -1.67
N ASP A 123 -10.82 5.41 -2.40
CA ASP A 123 -10.26 6.75 -2.60
C ASP A 123 -8.84 6.75 -3.21
N VAL A 124 -8.70 6.01 -4.32
CA VAL A 124 -7.42 5.82 -5.03
C VAL A 124 -7.51 6.27 -6.47
N LEU A 125 -8.55 5.84 -7.19
CA LEU A 125 -8.63 5.98 -8.65
C LEU A 125 -8.63 7.45 -9.08
N GLU A 126 -9.21 8.35 -8.30
CA GLU A 126 -9.24 9.79 -8.53
C GLU A 126 -7.86 10.46 -8.42
N HIS A 127 -6.89 9.78 -7.81
CA HIS A 127 -5.53 10.28 -7.63
C HIS A 127 -4.56 9.72 -8.67
N LEU A 128 -5.01 8.78 -9.52
CA LEU A 128 -4.16 8.15 -10.52
C LEU A 128 -4.11 8.95 -11.82
N GLU A 129 -2.96 8.90 -12.48
CA GLU A 129 -2.79 9.48 -13.83
C GLU A 129 -3.57 8.66 -14.88
N ASP A 130 -3.48 7.33 -14.83
CA ASP A 130 -4.26 6.41 -15.69
C ASP A 130 -5.12 5.42 -14.87
N PRO A 131 -6.26 5.87 -14.32
CA PRO A 131 -7.14 5.01 -13.53
C PRO A 131 -7.71 3.84 -14.34
N TRP A 132 -7.97 4.04 -15.63
CA TRP A 132 -8.54 2.99 -16.48
C TRP A 132 -7.50 1.93 -16.85
N GLY A 133 -6.24 2.32 -17.02
CA GLY A 133 -5.12 1.39 -17.18
C GLY A 133 -4.97 0.48 -15.97
N VAL A 134 -5.13 1.02 -14.75
CA VAL A 134 -5.15 0.23 -13.52
C VAL A 134 -6.33 -0.75 -13.49
N VAL A 135 -7.56 -0.29 -13.71
CA VAL A 135 -8.75 -1.16 -13.68
C VAL A 135 -8.65 -2.32 -14.67
N ARG A 136 -8.05 -2.13 -15.84
CA ARG A 136 -7.88 -3.20 -16.84
C ARG A 136 -6.83 -4.25 -16.47
N ARG A 137 -5.95 -3.97 -15.51
CA ARG A 137 -4.90 -4.89 -15.03
C ARG A 137 -5.34 -5.70 -13.81
N CYS A 138 -6.46 -5.34 -13.20
CA CYS A 138 -7.11 -6.07 -12.12
C CYS A 138 -8.06 -7.13 -12.67
#